data_AF-A0A5C7XY95-F1
#
_entry.id   AF-A0A5C7XY95-F1
#
_cell.length_a   1.000
_cell.length_b   1.000
_cell.length_c   1.000
_cell.angle_alpha   90.00
_cell.angle_beta   90.00
_cell.angle_gamma   90.00
#
_symmetry.space_group_name_H-M   'P 1'
#
loop_
_entity.id
_entity.type
_entity.pdbx_description
1 polymer ?
#
loop_
_entity_poly.entity_id
_entity_poly.type
_entity_poly.pdbx_seq_one_letter_code
_entity_poly.pdbx_strand_id
1 'polypeptide(L)'
;MDDIDIPQPNPALTAILASPRMFELVRQRTEVAKVAWQAIVAKRSRRLAASARVTVGIGGKNNDRPVGRLTVGDGLGYGASHEFGHRTSRSTASGRFVADNGKRRRGVRRGKVKGAKELKTVLRSMRSM
;
A
#
# COMPACT_ATOMS: atom_id res chain seq x y z
N MET A 1 11.79 -15.90 -49.06
CA MET A 1 11.34 -15.38 -47.75
C MET A 1 9.84 -15.48 -47.80
N ASP A 2 9.27 -16.45 -47.10
CA ASP A 2 7.83 -16.65 -47.10
C ASP A 2 7.20 -15.59 -46.19
N ASP A 3 6.48 -14.65 -46.79
CA ASP A 3 5.67 -13.68 -46.05
C ASP A 3 4.51 -14.44 -45.40
N ILE A 4 4.68 -14.75 -44.11
CA ILE A 4 3.65 -15.40 -43.30
C ILE A 4 2.61 -14.34 -42.94
N ASP A 5 1.43 -14.41 -43.56
CA ASP A 5 0.28 -13.59 -43.20
C ASP A 5 -0.30 -14.07 -41.86
N ILE A 6 0.00 -13.33 -40.79
CA ILE A 6 -0.56 -13.60 -39.45
C ILE A 6 -1.80 -12.72 -39.27
N PRO A 7 -3.00 -13.32 -39.17
CA PRO A 7 -4.23 -12.56 -39.01
C PRO A 7 -4.18 -11.73 -37.72
N GLN A 8 -4.62 -10.48 -37.80
CA GLN A 8 -4.73 -9.60 -36.65
C GLN A 8 -6.18 -9.57 -36.13
N PRO A 9 -6.42 -9.79 -34.83
CA PRO A 9 -5.42 -10.11 -33.80
C PRO A 9 -4.93 -11.56 -33.89
N ASN A 10 -3.64 -11.77 -33.58
CA ASN A 10 -3.04 -13.11 -33.59
C ASN A 10 -3.82 -14.05 -32.64
N PRO A 11 -4.44 -15.12 -33.15
CA PRO A 11 -5.31 -15.99 -32.35
C PRO A 11 -4.52 -16.79 -31.31
N ALA A 12 -3.27 -17.17 -31.61
CA ALA A 12 -2.42 -17.91 -30.67
C ALA A 12 -2.01 -17.06 -29.47
N LEU A 13 -1.65 -15.78 -29.71
CA LEU A 13 -1.33 -14.85 -28.62
C LEU A 13 -2.56 -14.57 -27.76
N THR A 14 -3.73 -14.38 -28.37
CA THR A 14 -4.99 -14.17 -27.65
C THR A 14 -5.31 -15.37 -26.75
N ALA A 15 -5.16 -16.60 -27.26
CA ALA A 15 -5.39 -17.82 -26.49
C ALA A 15 -4.43 -17.95 -25.28
N ILE A 16 -3.16 -17.60 -25.46
CA ILE A 16 -2.18 -17.60 -24.36
C ILE A 16 -2.52 -16.54 -23.31
N LEU A 17 -2.89 -15.33 -23.75
CA LEU A 17 -3.25 -14.24 -22.83
C LEU A 17 -4.53 -14.53 -22.06
N ALA A 18 -5.52 -15.17 -22.69
CA ALA A 18 -6.76 -15.58 -22.04
C ALA A 18 -6.62 -16.87 -21.20
N SER A 19 -5.45 -17.53 -21.21
CA SER A 19 -5.26 -18.80 -20.52
C SER A 19 -5.37 -18.67 -18.99
N PRO A 20 -5.89 -19.70 -18.28
CA PRO A 20 -5.95 -19.71 -16.81
C PRO A 20 -4.59 -19.46 -16.14
N ARG A 21 -3.52 -19.98 -16.74
CA ARG A 21 -2.14 -19.77 -16.25
C ARG A 21 -1.75 -18.30 -16.27
N MET A 22 -2.16 -17.54 -17.27
CA MET A 22 -1.88 -16.10 -17.33
C MET A 22 -2.63 -15.34 -16.25
N PHE A 23 -3.89 -15.72 -15.97
CA PHE A 23 -4.66 -15.17 -14.85
C PHE A 23 -3.98 -15.41 -13.50
N GLU A 24 -3.46 -16.61 -13.26
CA GLU A 24 -2.73 -16.94 -12.04
C GLU A 24 -1.45 -16.10 -11.90
N LEU A 25 -0.67 -15.95 -12.97
CA LEU A 25 0.54 -15.14 -12.97
C LEU A 25 0.24 -13.68 -12.64
N VAL A 26 -0.77 -13.10 -13.28
CA VAL A 26 -1.20 -11.71 -13.01
C VAL A 26 -1.68 -11.58 -11.58
N ARG A 27 -2.45 -12.54 -11.06
CA ARG A 27 -2.88 -12.56 -9.67
C ARG A 27 -1.70 -12.57 -8.70
N GLN A 28 -0.76 -13.50 -8.88
CA GLN A 28 0.43 -13.61 -8.03
C GLN A 28 1.23 -12.30 -8.03
N ARG A 29 1.43 -11.68 -9.18
CA ARG A 29 2.17 -10.41 -9.26
C ARG A 29 1.44 -9.25 -8.58
N THR A 30 0.12 -9.24 -8.66
CA THR A 30 -0.71 -8.22 -8.01
C THR A 30 -0.73 -8.41 -6.48
N GLU A 31 -0.73 -9.65 -5.99
CA GLU A 31 -0.60 -9.95 -4.55
C GLU A 31 0.77 -9.54 -4.00
N VAL A 32 1.85 -9.75 -4.76
CA VAL A 32 3.18 -9.24 -4.39
C VAL A 32 3.18 -7.71 -4.28
N ALA A 33 2.54 -7.02 -5.22
CA ALA A 33 2.39 -5.56 -5.18
C ALA A 33 1.58 -5.11 -3.96
N LYS A 34 0.50 -5.82 -3.61
CA LYS A 34 -0.28 -5.58 -2.40
C LYS A 34 0.59 -5.66 -1.15
N VAL A 35 1.37 -6.74 -0.99
CA VAL A 35 2.24 -6.92 0.19
C VAL A 35 3.27 -5.78 0.29
N ALA A 36 3.90 -5.41 -0.83
CA ALA A 36 4.84 -4.29 -0.86
C ALA A 36 4.18 -2.97 -0.44
N TRP A 37 2.99 -2.70 -0.96
CA TRP A 37 2.20 -1.52 -0.59
C TRP A 37 1.82 -1.53 0.89
N GLN A 38 1.35 -2.67 1.41
CA GLN A 38 1.00 -2.85 2.82
C GLN A 38 2.22 -2.60 3.73
N ALA A 39 3.41 -3.09 3.37
CA ALA A 39 4.62 -2.88 4.15
C ALA A 39 5.03 -1.38 4.22
N ILE A 40 4.78 -0.61 3.16
CA ILE A 40 5.04 0.83 3.12
C ILE A 40 4.01 1.57 3.97
N VAL A 41 2.72 1.27 3.78
CA VAL A 41 1.62 2.02 4.40
C VAL A 41 1.38 1.62 5.85
N ALA A 42 1.62 0.37 6.25
CA ALA A 42 1.46 -0.09 7.64
C ALA A 42 2.34 0.69 8.63
N LYS A 43 3.47 1.23 8.17
CA LYS A 43 4.34 2.12 8.97
C LYS A 43 3.69 3.47 9.30
N ARG A 44 2.63 3.85 8.59
CA ARG A 44 1.92 5.14 8.69
C ARG A 44 0.47 4.98 9.15
N SER A 45 -0.29 4.05 8.57
CA SER A 45 -1.69 3.75 8.89
C SER A 45 -1.99 2.27 8.76
N ARG A 46 -2.26 1.60 9.89
CA ARG A 46 -2.58 0.16 9.90
C ARG A 46 -3.95 -0.16 9.31
N ARG A 47 -4.95 0.72 9.50
CA ARG A 47 -6.31 0.52 8.96
C ARG A 47 -6.34 0.64 7.45
N LEU A 48 -5.57 1.57 6.89
CA LEU A 48 -5.45 1.72 5.44
C LEU A 48 -4.69 0.54 4.83
N ALA A 49 -3.60 0.10 5.46
CA ALA A 49 -2.88 -1.10 5.02
C ALA A 49 -3.80 -2.34 4.94
N ALA A 50 -4.69 -2.50 5.92
CA ALA A 50 -5.63 -3.62 5.96
C ALA A 50 -6.73 -3.55 4.88
N SER A 51 -7.04 -2.39 4.31
CA SER A 51 -8.13 -2.26 3.32
C SER A 51 -7.73 -2.63 1.89
N ALA A 52 -6.46 -2.94 1.64
CA ALA A 52 -6.01 -3.32 0.31
C ALA A 52 -6.63 -4.65 -0.16
N ARG A 53 -7.28 -4.61 -1.34
CA ARG A 53 -7.93 -5.75 -2.00
C ARG A 53 -7.40 -5.90 -3.42
N VAL A 54 -7.23 -7.14 -3.86
CA VAL A 54 -6.79 -7.49 -5.21
C VAL A 54 -7.96 -8.10 -5.95
N THR A 55 -8.19 -7.63 -7.17
CA THR A 55 -9.09 -8.26 -8.13
C THR A 55 -8.34 -8.45 -9.44
N VAL A 56 -8.68 -9.51 -10.17
CA VAL A 56 -8.13 -9.79 -11.50
C VAL A 56 -9.31 -9.95 -12.44
N GLY A 57 -9.24 -9.32 -13.61
CA GLY A 57 -10.26 -9.42 -14.64
C GLY A 57 -9.65 -9.19 -16.02
N ILE A 58 -10.42 -9.46 -17.06
CA ILE A 58 -10.04 -9.06 -18.42
C ILE A 58 -10.05 -7.53 -18.49
N GLY A 59 -9.04 -6.96 -19.14
CA GLY A 59 -8.91 -5.53 -19.37
C GLY A 59 -7.86 -5.23 -20.43
N GLY A 60 -7.27 -4.03 -20.36
CA GLY A 60 -6.38 -3.51 -21.41
C GLY A 60 -7.14 -2.64 -22.42
N LYS A 61 -6.42 -1.99 -23.34
CA LYS A 61 -7.02 -1.05 -24.31
C LYS A 61 -8.09 -1.72 -25.17
N ASN A 62 -7.89 -3.00 -25.51
CA ASN A 62 -8.77 -3.77 -26.38
C ASN A 62 -9.52 -4.88 -25.61
N ASN A 63 -9.49 -4.85 -24.27
CA ASN A 63 -10.10 -5.88 -23.42
C ASN A 63 -9.62 -7.31 -23.74
N ASP A 64 -8.31 -7.46 -23.98
CA ASP A 64 -7.67 -8.63 -24.60
C ASP A 64 -6.77 -9.42 -23.65
N ARG A 65 -6.57 -8.96 -22.41
CA ARG A 65 -5.61 -9.55 -21.47
C ARG A 65 -6.04 -9.45 -20.01
N PRO A 66 -5.61 -10.37 -19.14
CA PRO A 66 -5.84 -10.26 -17.71
C PRO A 66 -5.08 -9.08 -17.12
N VAL A 67 -5.77 -8.28 -16.32
CA VAL A 67 -5.22 -7.13 -15.61
C VAL A 67 -5.54 -7.28 -14.13
N GLY A 68 -4.52 -7.10 -13.30
CA GLY A 68 -4.65 -7.05 -11.86
C GLY A 68 -4.94 -5.63 -11.38
N ARG A 69 -5.95 -5.48 -10.54
CA ARG A 69 -6.34 -4.22 -9.90
C ARG A 69 -6.12 -4.33 -8.39
N LEU A 70 -5.34 -3.40 -7.85
CA LEU A 70 -5.16 -3.21 -6.42
C LEU A 70 -6.01 -2.03 -5.97
N THR A 71 -7.10 -2.31 -5.26
CA THR A 71 -8.01 -1.30 -4.71
C THR A 71 -7.68 -1.07 -3.24
N VAL A 72 -7.63 0.19 -2.82
CA VAL A 72 -7.27 0.59 -1.46
C VAL A 72 -8.26 1.66 -1.00
N GLY A 73 -8.59 1.64 0.29
CA GLY A 73 -9.40 2.72 0.89
C GLY A 73 -10.90 2.53 0.72
N ASP A 74 -11.33 1.38 0.21
CA ASP A 74 -12.75 1.04 0.07
C ASP A 74 -13.45 1.10 1.44
N GLY A 75 -14.49 1.93 1.57
CA GLY A 75 -15.23 2.20 2.81
C GLY A 75 -14.50 3.05 3.87
N LEU A 76 -13.33 3.62 3.58
CA LEU A 76 -12.62 4.53 4.48
C LEU A 76 -12.82 5.97 4.02
N GLY A 77 -13.44 6.81 4.87
CA GLY A 77 -13.49 8.27 4.69
C GLY A 77 -12.13 8.93 4.98
N TYR A 78 -11.08 8.51 4.27
CA TYR A 78 -9.72 9.01 4.44
C TYR A 78 -9.27 9.83 3.24
N GLY A 79 -8.53 10.90 3.52
CA GLY A 79 -7.92 11.80 2.54
C GLY A 79 -7.11 11.05 1.49
N ALA A 80 -7.19 11.56 0.27
CA ALA A 80 -6.78 10.91 -0.97
C ALA A 80 -5.39 10.25 -0.90
N SER A 81 -5.22 9.18 -1.68
CA SER A 81 -4.06 8.26 -1.69
C SER A 81 -2.68 8.94 -1.74
N HIS A 82 -2.59 10.18 -2.22
CA HIS A 82 -1.37 11.00 -2.29
C HIS A 82 -0.86 11.48 -0.91
N GLU A 83 -1.66 11.40 0.14
CA GLU A 83 -1.24 11.65 1.53
C GLU A 83 -0.34 10.53 2.08
N PHE A 84 -0.36 9.35 1.44
CA PHE A 84 0.38 8.16 1.86
C PHE A 84 1.50 7.82 0.86
N GLY A 85 2.58 8.59 0.87
CA GLY A 85 3.79 8.17 0.15
C GLY A 85 4.89 9.22 -0.02
N HIS A 86 4.55 10.51 -0.02
CA HIS A 86 5.57 11.54 -0.25
C HIS A 86 6.40 11.83 1.02
N ARG A 87 7.68 12.19 0.84
CA ARG A 87 8.53 12.83 1.87
C ARG A 87 8.14 14.30 2.11
N THR A 88 7.08 14.77 1.46
CA THR A 88 6.59 16.14 1.47
C THR A 88 5.10 16.13 1.76
N SER A 89 4.66 16.86 2.78
CA SER A 89 3.25 17.09 3.08
C SER A 89 2.77 18.37 2.42
N ARG A 90 1.52 18.43 1.97
CA ARG A 90 0.92 19.70 1.53
C ARG A 90 0.53 20.51 2.77
N SER A 91 1.00 21.76 2.86
CA SER A 91 0.62 22.65 3.95
C SER A 91 -0.79 23.17 3.72
N THR A 92 -1.71 22.91 4.65
CA THR A 92 -3.11 23.40 4.58
C THR A 92 -3.17 24.94 4.60
N ALA A 93 -2.18 25.61 5.18
CA ALA A 93 -2.14 27.08 5.28
C ALA A 93 -1.65 27.77 4.00
N SER A 94 -0.80 27.13 3.20
CA SER A 94 -0.15 27.77 2.04
C SER A 94 -0.37 27.05 0.71
N GLY A 95 -1.03 25.88 0.72
CA GLY A 95 -1.29 25.07 -0.46
C GLY A 95 -0.05 24.48 -1.14
N ARG A 96 1.17 24.83 -0.68
CA ARG A 96 2.46 24.37 -1.21
C ARG A 96 2.88 23.06 -0.58
N PHE A 97 3.65 22.27 -1.34
CA PHE A 97 4.31 21.07 -0.83
C PHE A 97 5.52 21.47 0.02
N VAL A 98 5.59 20.96 1.25
CA VAL A 98 6.66 21.24 2.22
C VAL A 98 7.31 19.92 2.63
N ALA A 99 8.63 19.90 2.81
CA ALA A 99 9.34 18.73 3.33
C ALA A 99 8.77 18.32 4.70
N ASP A 100 8.51 17.02 4.87
CA ASP A 100 7.99 16.46 6.10
C ASP A 100 9.04 16.63 7.21
N ASN A 101 8.80 17.61 8.08
CA ASN A 101 9.73 17.97 9.13
C ASN A 101 9.60 16.90 10.22
N GLY A 102 10.43 15.85 10.15
CA GLY A 102 10.44 14.65 11.00
C GLY A 102 10.53 14.88 12.53
N LYS A 103 10.49 16.14 12.97
CA LYS A 103 10.45 16.58 14.37
C LYS A 103 9.17 16.15 15.12
N ARG A 104 8.05 15.86 14.45
CA ARG A 104 6.81 15.40 15.11
C ARG A 104 6.94 14.04 15.81
N ARG A 105 7.96 13.23 15.50
CA ARG A 105 8.17 11.90 16.13
C ARG A 105 8.81 11.93 17.53
N ARG A 106 9.30 13.08 18.03
CA ARG A 106 9.88 13.16 19.40
C ARG A 106 8.85 13.33 20.53
N GLY A 107 7.63 13.80 20.24
CA GLY A 107 6.62 14.09 21.27
C GLY A 107 6.05 12.83 21.95
N VAL A 108 5.77 11.79 21.18
CA VAL A 108 5.09 10.58 21.68
C VAL A 108 6.00 9.73 22.58
N ARG A 109 7.32 9.83 22.44
CA ARG A 109 8.28 9.06 23.26
C ARG A 109 8.53 9.63 24.65
N ARG A 110 8.21 10.91 24.92
CA ARG A 110 8.48 11.52 26.24
C ARG A 110 7.45 11.15 27.33
N GLY A 111 6.23 10.78 26.96
CA GLY A 111 5.17 10.43 27.93
C GLY A 111 5.39 9.11 28.67
N LYS A 112 5.97 8.09 28.01
CA LYS A 112 6.22 6.78 28.64
C LYS A 112 7.31 6.79 29.71
N VAL A 113 8.20 7.79 29.71
CA VAL A 113 9.35 7.83 30.64
C VAL A 113 8.95 8.31 32.04
N LYS A 114 7.93 9.18 32.15
CA LYS A 114 7.43 9.67 33.45
C LYS A 114 6.74 8.55 34.25
N GLY A 115 5.77 7.86 33.63
CA GLY A 115 5.07 6.76 34.31
C GLY A 115 5.99 5.61 34.74
N ALA A 116 7.04 5.30 33.96
CA ALA A 116 8.03 4.29 34.33
C ALA A 116 8.94 4.71 35.50
N LYS A 117 9.20 6.01 35.68
CA LYS A 117 9.94 6.53 36.85
C LYS A 117 9.07 6.44 38.11
N GLU A 118 7.80 6.80 38.02
CA GLU A 118 6.87 6.73 39.15
C GLU A 118 6.64 5.29 39.60
N LEU A 119 6.48 4.34 38.67
CA LEU A 119 6.38 2.91 38.99
C LEU A 119 7.63 2.37 39.69
N LYS A 120 8.84 2.80 39.29
CA LYS A 120 10.08 2.41 39.97
C LYS A 120 10.17 2.96 41.39
N THR A 121 9.66 4.17 41.63
CA THR A 121 9.62 4.75 42.98
C THR A 121 8.66 3.97 43.87
N VAL A 122 7.45 3.68 43.37
CA VAL A 122 6.43 2.90 44.10
C VAL A 122 6.91 1.47 44.39
N LEU A 123 7.50 0.78 43.41
CA LEU A 123 8.05 -0.56 43.62
C LEU A 123 9.22 -0.57 44.61
N ARG A 124 9.97 0.53 44.73
CA ARG A 124 11.08 0.64 45.67
C ARG A 124 10.58 0.91 47.09
N SER A 125 9.52 1.70 47.27
CA SER A 125 8.89 1.94 48.58
C SER A 125 8.17 0.71 49.13
N MET A 126 7.66 -0.17 48.25
CA MET A 126 7.04 -1.44 48.66
C MET A 126 8.05 -2.52 49.08
N ARG A 127 9.34 -2.33 48.79
CA ARG A 127 10.41 -3.29 49.11
C ARG A 127 11.18 -2.93 50.40
N SER A 128 10.82 -1.81 51.02
CA SER A 128 11.38 -1.28 52.27
C SER A 128 10.38 -1.34 53.44
N MET A 129 9.27 -2.06 53.27
CA MET A 129 8.41 -2.59 54.33
C MET A 129 8.74 -4.07 54.50
#